data_AF-A0A8J3IFC6-F1
#
_entry.id   AF-A0A8J3IFC6-F1
#
_cell.length_a   1.000
_cell.length_b   1.000
_cell.length_c   1.000
_cell.angle_alpha   90.00
_cell.angle_beta   90.00
_cell.angle_gamma   90.00
#
_symmetry.space_group_name_H-M   'P 1'
#
loop_
_entity.id
_entity.type
_entity.pdbx_description
1 polymer ?
#
loop_
_entity_poly.entity_id
_entity_poly.type
_entity_poly.pdbx_seq_one_letter_code
_entity_poly.pdbx_strand_id
1 'polypeptide(L)'
;MITHNDPINSPTSSTPSLHDQRTTLRQQRCDLLRRYRPHIQSGPGPIRVMARLVAELEQECHKLGIAEEIIRSEIVNRTIGDVNLRLVTECEGEPGGPNDYRCLADELGVALPGEDLHGYTATGETYCWLHDRMMECELLLLAHNYDPRIYDIYGVGNPVLRGWLAQDMESHWHIRASSEQVYLGLGAMDCIDKVLRGLAHMYREQQVGEVGILFPEPGFGVPEWQAQSCGYHLHCFPTLEEHHFKLIPTQLDEILQQAPDIRLIYLTVTNNPTTFAYTPKSYRAYTTFCVVIASRGVISCCWLIWPISALANPTKTGRAWQHFHPPMPTNTPFL
;
A
#
# COMPACT_ATOMS: atom_id res chain seq x y z
N MET A 1 2.44 -72.60 -33.73
CA MET A 1 3.46 -72.51 -32.66
C MET A 1 3.72 -71.04 -32.43
N ILE A 2 3.59 -70.64 -31.17
CA ILE A 2 3.41 -69.26 -30.67
C ILE A 2 4.79 -68.63 -30.39
N THR A 3 4.77 -67.30 -30.22
CA THR A 3 5.71 -66.38 -29.52
C THR A 3 6.69 -65.61 -30.42
N HIS A 4 6.98 -64.31 -30.27
CA HIS A 4 6.76 -63.31 -29.20
C HIS A 4 6.47 -61.94 -29.82
N ASN A 5 5.47 -61.23 -29.31
CA ASN A 5 5.43 -59.76 -29.37
C ASN A 5 5.06 -59.31 -27.96
N ASP A 6 6.07 -58.96 -27.17
CA ASP A 6 5.90 -58.32 -25.88
C ASP A 6 5.31 -56.91 -26.11
N PRO A 7 4.21 -56.54 -25.46
CA PRO A 7 3.81 -55.15 -25.40
C PRO A 7 4.71 -54.45 -24.38
N ILE A 8 5.53 -53.53 -24.89
CA ILE A 8 6.23 -52.53 -24.08
C ILE A 8 5.16 -51.75 -23.31
N ASN A 9 5.11 -51.97 -22.00
CA ASN A 9 4.37 -51.11 -21.07
C ASN A 9 4.93 -49.69 -21.20
N SER A 10 4.23 -48.83 -21.95
CA SER A 10 4.41 -47.39 -21.84
C SER A 10 3.99 -46.99 -20.42
N PRO A 11 4.84 -46.27 -19.66
CA PRO A 11 4.40 -45.71 -18.40
C PRO A 11 3.34 -44.66 -18.73
N THR A 12 2.09 -44.94 -18.42
CA THR A 12 1.08 -43.90 -18.24
C THR A 12 1.59 -42.99 -17.14
N SER A 13 2.27 -41.90 -17.51
CA SER A 13 2.43 -40.77 -16.59
C SER A 13 1.02 -40.22 -16.40
N SER A 14 0.30 -40.78 -15.44
CA SER A 14 -0.98 -40.26 -15.00
C SER A 14 -0.72 -38.84 -14.54
N THR A 15 -1.05 -37.88 -15.40
CA THR A 15 -1.02 -36.47 -15.04
C THR A 15 -1.91 -36.36 -13.81
N PRO A 16 -1.38 -35.89 -12.65
CA PRO A 16 -2.17 -35.82 -11.43
C PRO A 16 -3.45 -35.05 -11.71
N SER A 17 -4.57 -35.50 -11.15
CA SER A 17 -5.85 -34.84 -11.39
C SER A 17 -5.76 -33.38 -10.96
N LEU A 18 -6.57 -32.49 -11.56
CA LEU A 18 -6.58 -31.08 -11.18
C LEU A 18 -6.87 -30.89 -9.67
N HIS A 19 -7.61 -31.81 -9.06
CA HIS A 19 -7.88 -31.81 -7.63
C HIS A 19 -6.63 -32.17 -6.80
N ASP A 20 -5.85 -33.15 -7.25
CA ASP A 20 -4.59 -33.56 -6.59
C ASP A 20 -3.55 -32.44 -6.69
N GLN A 21 -3.46 -31.78 -7.85
CA GLN A 21 -2.57 -30.63 -8.05
C GLN A 21 -2.93 -29.45 -7.14
N ARG A 22 -4.22 -29.14 -6.95
CA ARG A 22 -4.68 -28.14 -5.97
C ARG A 22 -4.32 -28.54 -4.54
N THR A 23 -4.47 -29.82 -4.20
CA THR A 23 -4.12 -30.34 -2.86
C THR A 23 -2.62 -30.22 -2.61
N THR A 24 -1.79 -30.55 -3.59
CA THR A 24 -0.33 -30.39 -3.53
C THR A 24 0.07 -28.92 -3.38
N LEU A 25 -0.54 -28.01 -4.14
CA LEU A 25 -0.30 -26.56 -4.01
C LEU A 25 -0.61 -26.06 -2.60
N ARG A 26 -1.76 -26.46 -2.03
CA ARG A 26 -2.16 -26.10 -0.66
C ARG A 26 -1.16 -26.60 0.37
N GLN A 27 -0.64 -27.81 0.20
CA GLN A 27 0.37 -28.37 1.07
C GLN A 27 1.69 -27.57 0.99
N GLN A 28 2.16 -27.24 -0.22
CA GLN A 28 3.36 -26.42 -0.41
C GLN A 28 3.23 -25.04 0.23
N ARG A 29 2.06 -24.42 0.10
CA ARG A 29 1.74 -23.14 0.76
C ARG A 29 1.83 -23.24 2.28
N CYS A 30 1.26 -24.28 2.88
CA CYS A 30 1.36 -24.53 4.33
C CYS A 30 2.81 -24.75 4.80
N ASP A 31 3.61 -25.47 4.02
CA ASP A 31 5.01 -25.76 4.35
C ASP A 31 5.89 -24.49 4.23
N LEU A 32 5.65 -23.67 3.21
CA LEU A 32 6.28 -22.36 3.04
C LEU A 32 5.89 -21.38 4.16
N LEU A 33 4.60 -21.28 4.50
CA LEU A 33 4.13 -20.45 5.61
C LEU A 33 4.79 -20.83 6.94
N ARG A 34 4.90 -22.14 7.25
CA ARG A 34 5.61 -22.62 8.44
C ARG A 34 7.08 -22.20 8.47
N ARG A 35 7.77 -22.22 7.31
CA ARG A 35 9.18 -21.80 7.18
C ARG A 35 9.35 -20.29 7.39
N TYR A 36 8.42 -19.49 6.86
CA TYR A 36 8.50 -18.04 6.89
C TYR A 36 7.94 -17.41 8.17
N ARG A 37 7.16 -18.15 8.97
CA ARG A 37 6.53 -17.67 10.21
C ARG A 37 7.47 -16.92 11.17
N PRO A 38 8.70 -17.38 11.46
CA PRO A 38 9.63 -16.63 12.32
C PRO A 38 10.07 -15.28 11.72
N HIS A 39 10.06 -15.17 10.39
CA HIS A 39 10.42 -13.96 9.66
C HIS A 39 9.24 -12.97 9.55
N ILE A 40 8.00 -13.46 9.54
CA ILE A 40 6.78 -12.64 9.65
C ILE A 40 6.70 -11.99 11.04
N GLN A 41 7.08 -12.74 12.09
CA GLN A 41 6.94 -12.33 13.49
C GLN A 41 8.07 -11.41 14.00
N SER A 42 9.18 -11.28 13.26
CA SER A 42 10.39 -10.54 13.68
C SER A 42 10.57 -9.15 13.07
N GLY A 43 9.65 -8.67 12.23
CA GLY A 43 9.77 -7.35 11.60
C GLY A 43 8.46 -6.77 11.04
N PRO A 44 8.44 -5.48 10.69
CA PRO A 44 7.21 -4.72 10.36
C PRO A 44 6.62 -5.00 8.96
N GLY A 45 6.86 -6.18 8.36
CA GLY A 45 6.65 -6.36 6.93
C GLY A 45 5.95 -7.60 6.42
N PRO A 46 4.68 -7.85 6.78
CA PRO A 46 3.91 -8.98 6.27
C PRO A 46 3.91 -9.02 4.74
N ILE A 47 3.86 -7.87 4.07
CA ILE A 47 3.73 -7.78 2.60
C ILE A 47 4.90 -8.42 1.83
N ARG A 48 6.15 -8.28 2.29
CA ARG A 48 7.30 -8.87 1.59
C ARG A 48 7.47 -10.35 1.81
N VAL A 49 7.19 -10.78 3.03
CA VAL A 49 7.15 -12.20 3.32
C VAL A 49 6.06 -12.82 2.46
N MET A 50 4.90 -12.17 2.30
CA MET A 50 3.83 -12.62 1.40
C MET A 50 4.26 -12.60 -0.08
N ALA A 51 4.90 -11.54 -0.59
CA ALA A 51 5.37 -11.51 -1.98
C ALA A 51 6.45 -12.58 -2.27
N ARG A 52 7.36 -12.82 -1.32
CA ARG A 52 8.39 -13.87 -1.41
C ARG A 52 7.81 -15.26 -1.26
N LEU A 53 6.85 -15.44 -0.36
CA LEU A 53 6.08 -16.68 -0.22
C LEU A 53 5.36 -17.01 -1.51
N VAL A 54 4.75 -16.02 -2.16
CA VAL A 54 4.07 -16.18 -3.44
C VAL A 54 5.06 -16.56 -4.53
N ALA A 55 6.16 -15.82 -4.70
CA ALA A 55 7.17 -16.14 -5.71
C ALA A 55 7.82 -17.52 -5.50
N GLU A 56 8.11 -17.90 -4.25
CA GLU A 56 8.64 -19.22 -3.93
C GLU A 56 7.59 -20.32 -4.12
N LEU A 57 6.32 -20.05 -3.81
CA LEU A 57 5.22 -20.97 -4.06
C LEU A 57 4.99 -21.18 -5.57
N GLU A 58 5.02 -20.12 -6.37
CA GLU A 58 4.98 -20.22 -7.85
C GLU A 58 6.12 -21.08 -8.37
N GLN A 59 7.36 -20.82 -7.92
CA GLN A 59 8.52 -21.61 -8.30
C GLN A 59 8.41 -23.09 -7.91
N GLU A 60 7.95 -23.40 -6.69
CA GLU A 60 7.74 -24.79 -6.27
C GLU A 60 6.62 -25.46 -7.07
N CYS A 61 5.55 -24.73 -7.40
CA CYS A 61 4.47 -25.26 -8.25
C CYS A 61 4.96 -25.56 -9.67
N HIS A 62 5.79 -24.68 -10.25
CA HIS A 62 6.42 -24.94 -11.56
C HIS A 62 7.35 -26.16 -11.52
N LYS A 63 8.16 -26.32 -10.46
CA LYS A 63 9.03 -27.50 -10.28
C LYS A 63 8.23 -28.80 -10.17
N LEU A 64 7.05 -28.74 -9.56
CA LEU A 64 6.15 -29.89 -9.39
C LEU A 64 5.26 -30.14 -10.61
N GLY A 65 5.39 -29.34 -11.68
CA GLY A 65 4.61 -29.50 -12.90
C GLY A 65 3.11 -29.21 -12.72
N ILE A 66 2.75 -28.38 -11.74
CA ILE A 66 1.36 -27.95 -11.54
C ILE A 66 0.94 -27.09 -12.74
N ALA A 67 -0.27 -27.35 -13.25
CA ALA A 67 -0.80 -26.67 -14.43
C ALA A 67 -0.86 -25.15 -14.22
N GLU A 68 -0.45 -24.40 -15.23
CA GLU A 68 -0.42 -22.93 -15.23
C GLU A 68 -1.80 -22.32 -14.89
N GLU A 69 -2.89 -22.95 -15.33
CA GLU A 69 -4.26 -22.54 -14.98
C GLU A 69 -4.52 -22.64 -13.47
N ILE A 70 -4.03 -23.71 -12.82
CA ILE A 70 -4.14 -23.88 -11.37
C ILE A 70 -3.26 -22.85 -10.66
N ILE A 71 -2.00 -22.68 -11.08
CA ILE A 71 -1.09 -21.67 -10.52
C ILE A 71 -1.73 -20.28 -10.57
N ARG A 72 -2.23 -19.85 -11.74
CA ARG A 72 -2.87 -18.53 -11.90
C ARG A 72 -4.17 -18.37 -11.13
N SER A 73 -4.91 -19.45 -10.90
CA SER A 73 -6.18 -19.42 -10.17
C SER A 73 -6.01 -19.48 -8.65
N GLU A 74 -4.96 -20.13 -8.15
CA GLU A 74 -4.75 -20.39 -6.72
C GLU A 74 -3.63 -19.53 -6.12
N ILE A 75 -2.70 -19.02 -6.93
CA ILE A 75 -1.57 -18.20 -6.51
C ILE A 75 -1.72 -16.80 -7.11
N VAL A 76 -2.01 -15.83 -6.25
CA VAL A 76 -2.24 -14.45 -6.65
C VAL A 76 -1.05 -13.60 -6.22
N ASN A 77 -0.15 -13.31 -7.17
CA ASN A 77 0.97 -12.41 -6.98
C ASN A 77 0.61 -10.99 -7.43
N ARG A 78 0.01 -10.20 -6.52
CA ARG A 78 -0.28 -8.80 -6.83
C ARG A 78 0.00 -7.93 -5.62
N THR A 79 1.14 -7.26 -5.70
CA THR A 79 1.70 -6.33 -4.73
C THR A 79 0.73 -5.19 -4.40
N ILE A 80 0.25 -5.20 -3.14
CA ILE A 80 -0.43 -4.11 -2.42
C ILE A 80 -1.65 -3.54 -3.13
N GLY A 81 -2.78 -4.23 -2.93
CA GLY A 81 -4.11 -3.83 -3.40
C GLY A 81 -5.01 -5.02 -3.73
N ASP A 82 -4.42 -6.17 -4.03
CA ASP A 82 -5.09 -7.23 -4.78
C ASP A 82 -5.08 -8.60 -4.09
N VAL A 83 -4.79 -8.67 -2.79
CA VAL A 83 -5.15 -9.88 -2.03
C VAL A 83 -6.66 -9.88 -1.95
N ASN A 84 -7.30 -10.67 -2.82
CA ASN A 84 -8.72 -10.93 -2.68
C ASN A 84 -8.91 -11.75 -1.40
N LEU A 85 -9.16 -11.05 -0.30
CA LEU A 85 -9.31 -11.65 1.03
C LEU A 85 -10.41 -12.70 1.07
N ARG A 86 -11.36 -12.66 0.12
CA ARG A 86 -12.40 -13.67 -0.04
C ARG A 86 -11.88 -15.04 -0.48
N LEU A 87 -10.67 -15.12 -1.02
CA LEU A 87 -10.02 -16.36 -1.47
C LEU A 87 -9.06 -16.92 -0.41
N VAL A 88 -8.88 -16.22 0.72
CA VAL A 88 -8.01 -16.68 1.81
C VAL A 88 -8.72 -17.84 2.51
N THR A 89 -8.05 -18.99 2.56
CA THR A 89 -8.58 -20.27 3.09
C THR A 89 -7.86 -20.71 4.36
N GLU A 90 -6.77 -20.03 4.69
CA GLU A 90 -5.83 -20.43 5.72
C GLU A 90 -6.41 -20.20 7.12
N CYS A 91 -6.52 -21.28 7.90
CA CYS A 91 -6.85 -21.25 9.31
C CYS A 91 -5.83 -22.10 10.07
N GLU A 92 -4.97 -21.46 10.84
CA GLU A 92 -3.90 -22.15 11.58
C GLU A 92 -4.26 -22.30 13.06
N GLY A 93 -4.93 -23.40 13.40
CA GLY A 93 -5.43 -23.66 14.74
C GLY A 93 -6.95 -23.65 14.77
N GLU A 94 -7.53 -23.14 15.86
CA GLU A 94 -8.99 -23.14 16.03
C GLU A 94 -9.68 -22.12 15.11
N PRO A 95 -10.74 -22.50 14.38
CA PRO A 95 -11.60 -21.59 13.64
C PRO A 95 -12.09 -20.42 14.51
N GLY A 96 -12.05 -19.20 13.95
CA GLY A 96 -12.36 -17.96 14.67
C GLY A 96 -11.28 -17.49 15.66
N GLY A 97 -10.16 -18.21 15.76
CA GLY A 97 -9.00 -17.83 16.56
C GLY A 97 -8.13 -16.75 15.91
N PRO A 98 -7.09 -16.25 16.61
CA PRO A 98 -6.22 -15.16 16.13
C PRO A 98 -5.37 -15.49 14.89
N ASN A 99 -5.39 -16.75 14.44
CA ASN A 99 -4.67 -17.21 13.24
C ASN A 99 -5.65 -17.77 12.17
N ASP A 100 -6.95 -17.48 12.30
CA ASP A 100 -7.92 -17.79 11.26
C ASP A 100 -7.93 -16.67 10.22
N TYR A 101 -7.07 -16.76 9.21
CA TYR A 101 -6.91 -15.68 8.24
C TYR A 101 -8.13 -15.50 7.32
N ARG A 102 -9.08 -16.44 7.32
CA ARG A 102 -10.36 -16.29 6.61
C ARG A 102 -11.17 -15.11 7.15
N CYS A 103 -11.00 -14.75 8.43
CA CYS A 103 -11.71 -13.62 9.04
C CYS A 103 -11.23 -12.26 8.52
N LEU A 104 -10.06 -12.17 7.87
CA LEU A 104 -9.45 -10.88 7.50
C LEU A 104 -10.36 -10.04 6.60
N ALA A 105 -11.12 -10.66 5.70
CA ALA A 105 -12.06 -9.93 4.85
C ALA A 105 -13.19 -9.28 5.68
N ASP A 106 -13.67 -9.96 6.72
CA ASP A 106 -14.68 -9.44 7.65
C ASP A 106 -14.08 -8.38 8.57
N GLU A 107 -12.91 -8.66 9.16
CA GLU A 107 -12.20 -7.74 10.05
C GLU A 107 -11.86 -6.40 9.39
N LEU A 108 -11.50 -6.41 8.10
CA LEU A 108 -11.21 -5.21 7.33
C LEU A 108 -12.45 -4.55 6.71
N GLY A 109 -13.65 -5.10 6.94
CA GLY A 109 -14.91 -4.58 6.41
C GLY A 109 -15.06 -4.71 4.90
N VAL A 110 -14.35 -5.68 4.31
CA VAL A 110 -14.42 -6.01 2.89
C VAL A 110 -15.55 -7.01 2.61
N ALA A 111 -15.79 -7.95 3.54
CA ALA A 111 -16.85 -8.95 3.44
C ALA A 111 -18.22 -8.39 3.84
N LEU A 112 -19.28 -8.88 3.19
CA LEU A 112 -20.65 -8.52 3.51
C LEU A 112 -21.18 -9.33 4.71
N PRO A 113 -22.18 -8.82 5.46
CA PRO A 113 -22.83 -9.60 6.51
C PRO A 113 -23.37 -10.93 5.99
N GLY A 114 -23.01 -12.02 6.65
CA GLY A 114 -23.43 -13.38 6.30
C GLY A 114 -22.69 -14.01 5.13
N GLU A 115 -21.67 -13.36 4.56
CA GLU A 115 -20.84 -13.93 3.50
C GLU A 115 -20.07 -15.17 4.01
N ASP A 116 -20.12 -16.30 3.28
CA ASP A 116 -19.33 -17.50 3.61
C ASP A 116 -17.93 -17.42 3.02
N LEU A 117 -16.94 -17.37 3.90
CA LEU A 117 -15.51 -17.31 3.61
C LEU A 117 -14.88 -18.64 4.00
N HIS A 118 -15.14 -19.65 3.19
CA HIS A 118 -14.57 -21.00 3.36
C HIS A 118 -14.87 -21.61 4.74
N GLY A 119 -16.14 -21.57 5.16
CA GLY A 119 -16.61 -22.11 6.44
C GLY A 119 -16.49 -21.12 7.61
N TYR A 120 -16.05 -19.89 7.36
CA TYR A 120 -16.23 -18.76 8.27
C TYR A 120 -17.36 -17.88 7.75
N THR A 121 -18.42 -17.69 8.54
CA THR A 121 -19.50 -16.77 8.19
C THR A 121 -19.16 -15.37 8.69
N ALA A 122 -18.98 -14.43 7.77
CA ALA A 122 -18.69 -13.04 8.09
C ALA A 122 -19.83 -12.43 8.93
N THR A 123 -19.45 -11.77 10.02
CA THR A 123 -20.36 -10.97 10.85
C THR A 123 -20.83 -9.73 10.10
N GLY A 124 -19.96 -9.14 9.28
CA GLY A 124 -20.16 -7.86 8.62
C GLY A 124 -20.09 -6.68 9.59
N GLU A 125 -19.61 -6.86 10.83
CA GLU A 125 -19.56 -5.81 11.84
C GLU A 125 -18.73 -4.61 11.35
N THR A 126 -17.50 -4.86 10.88
CA THR A 126 -16.64 -3.77 10.37
C THR A 126 -17.22 -3.15 9.10
N TYR A 127 -17.82 -3.95 8.21
CA TYR A 127 -18.47 -3.42 6.99
C TYR A 127 -19.60 -2.45 7.35
N CYS A 128 -20.51 -2.86 8.23
CA CYS A 128 -21.61 -2.01 8.69
C CYS A 128 -21.10 -0.77 9.42
N TRP A 129 -20.09 -0.93 10.27
CA TRP A 129 -19.45 0.21 10.94
C TRP A 129 -18.86 1.21 9.93
N LEU A 130 -18.09 0.74 8.95
CA LEU A 130 -17.54 1.61 7.89
C LEU A 130 -18.64 2.29 7.10
N HIS A 131 -19.69 1.57 6.73
CA HIS A 131 -20.85 2.12 6.04
C HIS A 131 -21.51 3.23 6.86
N ASP A 132 -21.75 3.00 8.15
CA ASP A 132 -22.33 4.00 9.06
C ASP A 132 -21.42 5.23 9.19
N ARG A 133 -20.09 5.04 9.25
CA ARG A 133 -19.13 6.17 9.24
C ARG A 133 -19.23 6.97 7.95
N MET A 134 -19.32 6.30 6.79
CA MET A 134 -19.45 6.97 5.49
C MET A 134 -20.75 7.79 5.40
N MET A 135 -21.86 7.21 5.86
CA MET A 135 -23.15 7.90 5.92
C MET A 135 -23.12 9.12 6.86
N GLU A 136 -22.48 8.98 8.04
CA GLU A 136 -22.30 10.11 8.96
C GLU A 136 -21.48 11.24 8.32
N CYS A 137 -20.37 10.90 7.65
CA CYS A 137 -19.57 11.88 6.92
C CYS A 137 -20.38 12.59 5.82
N GLU A 138 -21.19 11.86 5.04
CA GLU A 138 -22.06 12.46 4.03
C GLU A 138 -23.08 13.43 4.63
N LEU A 139 -23.74 13.03 5.73
CA LEU A 139 -24.69 13.89 6.44
C LEU A 139 -24.03 15.17 6.98
N LEU A 140 -22.81 15.06 7.51
CA LEU A 140 -22.05 16.21 7.98
C LEU A 140 -21.70 17.16 6.83
N LEU A 141 -21.35 16.65 5.64
CA LEU A 141 -21.11 17.48 4.47
C LEU A 141 -22.38 18.22 4.01
N LEU A 142 -23.51 17.51 3.95
CA LEU A 142 -24.79 18.10 3.59
C LEU A 142 -25.22 19.20 4.58
N ALA A 143 -24.98 18.98 5.88
CA ALA A 143 -25.23 19.99 6.92
C ALA A 143 -24.36 21.25 6.76
N HIS A 144 -23.21 21.14 6.10
CA HIS A 144 -22.34 22.27 5.73
C HIS A 144 -22.64 22.81 4.32
N ASN A 145 -23.85 22.53 3.79
CA ASN A 145 -24.31 22.94 2.46
C ASN A 145 -23.43 22.43 1.30
N TYR A 146 -22.76 21.29 1.50
CA TYR A 146 -21.99 20.65 0.45
C TYR A 146 -22.63 19.33 0.04
N ASP A 147 -23.03 19.23 -1.23
CA ASP A 147 -23.54 18.00 -1.81
C ASP A 147 -22.40 17.26 -2.54
N PRO A 148 -21.97 16.06 -2.07
CA PRO A 148 -20.88 15.31 -2.66
C PRO A 148 -21.15 14.81 -4.09
N ARG A 149 -22.39 14.92 -4.58
CA ARG A 149 -22.77 14.54 -5.95
C ARG A 149 -22.51 15.65 -6.96
N ILE A 150 -22.19 16.87 -6.50
CA ILE A 150 -21.87 17.99 -7.39
C ILE A 150 -20.44 17.83 -7.91
N TYR A 151 -20.25 18.12 -9.19
CA TYR A 151 -18.95 18.12 -9.82
C TYR A 151 -17.99 19.10 -9.14
N ASP A 152 -16.80 18.60 -8.81
CA ASP A 152 -15.68 19.45 -8.44
C ASP A 152 -15.07 20.08 -9.71
N ILE A 153 -15.56 21.27 -10.06
CA ILE A 153 -15.11 22.01 -11.25
C ILE A 153 -13.65 22.44 -11.17
N TYR A 154 -13.11 22.59 -9.97
CA TYR A 154 -11.74 23.05 -9.76
C TYR A 154 -10.75 21.88 -9.68
N GLY A 155 -11.23 20.66 -9.45
CA GLY A 155 -10.40 19.44 -9.38
C GLY A 155 -9.48 19.39 -8.15
N VAL A 156 -9.79 20.15 -7.11
CA VAL A 156 -8.98 20.32 -5.89
C VAL A 156 -9.59 19.62 -4.67
N GLY A 157 -10.83 19.16 -4.80
CA GLY A 157 -11.61 18.52 -3.76
C GLY A 157 -12.52 19.46 -2.98
N ASN A 158 -13.39 18.84 -2.20
CA ASN A 158 -14.38 19.49 -1.34
C ASN A 158 -13.71 20.46 -0.34
N PRO A 159 -14.08 21.75 -0.31
CA PRO A 159 -13.49 22.75 0.58
C PRO A 159 -13.70 22.45 2.08
N VAL A 160 -14.84 21.85 2.46
CA VAL A 160 -15.14 21.42 3.83
C VAL A 160 -14.19 20.29 4.25
N LEU A 161 -14.07 19.23 3.43
CA LEU A 161 -13.14 18.12 3.72
C LEU A 161 -11.68 18.60 3.78
N ARG A 162 -11.28 19.50 2.88
CA ARG A 162 -9.94 20.09 2.89
C ARG A 162 -9.68 20.89 4.17
N GLY A 163 -10.68 21.63 4.65
CA GLY A 163 -10.63 22.34 5.92
C GLY A 163 -10.47 21.40 7.12
N TRP A 164 -11.25 20.31 7.17
CA TRP A 164 -11.14 19.31 8.24
C TRP A 164 -9.77 18.61 8.22
N LEU A 165 -9.28 18.20 7.04
CA LEU A 165 -7.96 17.60 6.90
C LEU A 165 -6.84 18.57 7.33
N ALA A 166 -6.93 19.85 6.98
CA ALA A 166 -5.97 20.86 7.43
C ALA A 166 -5.96 20.99 8.97
N GLN A 167 -7.14 20.97 9.60
CA GLN A 167 -7.28 20.98 11.06
C GLN A 167 -6.72 19.71 11.70
N ASP A 168 -6.95 18.54 11.11
CA ASP A 168 -6.40 17.27 11.57
C ASP A 168 -4.87 17.24 11.47
N MET A 169 -4.31 17.77 10.38
CA MET A 169 -2.87 17.93 10.20
C MET A 169 -2.22 18.76 11.32
N GLU A 170 -2.82 19.88 11.73
CA GLU A 170 -2.28 20.68 12.83
C GLU A 170 -2.48 20.01 14.20
N SER A 171 -3.68 19.48 14.46
CA SER A 171 -4.05 18.95 15.77
C SER A 171 -3.35 17.62 16.11
N HIS A 172 -3.21 16.72 15.14
CA HIS A 172 -2.65 15.38 15.37
C HIS A 172 -1.20 15.26 14.93
N TRP A 173 -0.79 16.00 13.90
CA TRP A 173 0.53 15.85 13.28
C TRP A 173 1.43 17.07 13.49
N HIS A 174 0.89 18.17 14.05
CA HIS A 174 1.58 19.45 14.23
C HIS A 174 2.16 20.00 12.92
N ILE A 175 1.45 19.77 11.81
CA ILE A 175 1.76 20.30 10.50
C ILE A 175 0.78 21.42 10.19
N ARG A 176 1.28 22.65 10.18
CA ARG A 176 0.51 23.82 9.78
C ARG A 176 0.26 23.79 8.27
N ALA A 177 -0.97 23.52 7.89
CA ALA A 177 -1.47 23.66 6.52
C ALA A 177 -2.78 24.44 6.53
N SER A 178 -3.03 25.23 5.49
CA SER A 178 -4.34 25.82 5.23
C SER A 178 -5.16 24.93 4.28
N SER A 179 -6.47 25.14 4.22
CA SER A 179 -7.33 24.37 3.31
C SER A 179 -6.93 24.51 1.84
N GLU A 180 -6.39 25.68 1.46
CA GLU A 180 -5.86 26.01 0.14
C GLU A 180 -4.60 25.21 -0.22
N GLN A 181 -3.89 24.69 0.78
CA GLN A 181 -2.69 23.87 0.65
C GLN A 181 -3.00 22.37 0.66
N VAL A 182 -4.24 21.97 0.94
CA VAL A 182 -4.70 20.58 0.91
C VAL A 182 -5.43 20.32 -0.40
N TYR A 183 -5.14 19.22 -1.07
CA TYR A 183 -5.79 18.81 -2.32
C TYR A 183 -6.26 17.36 -2.18
N LEU A 184 -7.49 17.07 -2.60
CA LEU A 184 -8.02 15.71 -2.59
C LEU A 184 -7.71 15.00 -3.92
N GLY A 185 -7.40 13.71 -3.83
CA GLY A 185 -7.23 12.85 -5.00
C GLY A 185 -7.89 11.50 -4.83
N LEU A 186 -8.01 10.79 -5.94
CA LEU A 186 -8.56 9.43 -6.02
C LEU A 186 -7.50 8.41 -5.57
N GLY A 187 -7.26 8.42 -4.26
CA GLY A 187 -6.19 7.65 -3.64
C GLY A 187 -4.80 8.26 -3.89
N ALA A 188 -3.78 7.64 -3.25
CA ALA A 188 -2.43 8.17 -3.26
C ALA A 188 -1.80 8.26 -4.67
N MET A 189 -2.15 7.35 -5.57
CA MET A 189 -1.57 7.31 -6.93
C MET A 189 -2.01 8.48 -7.79
N ASP A 190 -3.28 8.90 -7.68
CA ASP A 190 -3.78 10.11 -8.34
C ASP A 190 -3.11 11.36 -7.77
N CYS A 191 -2.94 11.43 -6.44
CA CYS A 191 -2.24 12.55 -5.80
C CYS A 191 -0.79 12.68 -6.29
N ILE A 192 -0.04 11.58 -6.36
CA ILE A 192 1.35 11.58 -6.84
C ILE A 192 1.41 12.03 -8.31
N ASP A 193 0.57 11.47 -9.18
CA ASP A 193 0.53 11.83 -10.60
C ASP A 193 0.21 13.33 -10.78
N LYS A 194 -0.77 13.86 -10.06
CA LYS A 194 -1.11 15.29 -10.08
C LYS A 194 0.06 16.17 -9.66
N VAL A 195 0.77 15.80 -8.59
CA VAL A 195 1.97 16.53 -8.13
C VAL A 195 3.07 16.49 -9.19
N LEU A 196 3.37 15.33 -9.75
CA LEU A 196 4.39 15.17 -10.79
C LEU A 196 4.04 15.98 -12.05
N ARG A 197 2.79 15.93 -12.52
CA ARG A 197 2.34 16.71 -13.68
C ARG A 197 2.39 18.21 -13.42
N GLY A 198 1.92 18.64 -12.25
CA GLY A 198 1.90 20.05 -11.85
C GLY A 198 3.32 20.63 -11.76
N LEU A 199 4.24 19.92 -11.10
CA LEU A 199 5.63 20.33 -11.00
C LEU A 199 6.32 20.32 -12.37
N ALA A 200 6.09 19.30 -13.21
CA ALA A 200 6.65 19.26 -14.56
C ALA A 200 6.16 20.44 -15.42
N HIS A 201 4.88 20.81 -15.29
CA HIS A 201 4.34 21.99 -15.97
C HIS A 201 5.01 23.27 -15.47
N MET A 202 5.10 23.46 -14.16
CA MET A 202 5.76 24.62 -13.55
C MET A 202 7.22 24.75 -14.00
N TYR A 203 7.99 23.66 -14.02
CA TYR A 203 9.38 23.69 -14.46
C TYR A 203 9.53 24.05 -15.95
N ARG A 204 8.62 23.58 -16.81
CA ARG A 204 8.58 23.99 -18.22
C ARG A 204 8.29 25.48 -18.38
N GLU A 205 7.35 26.04 -17.62
CA GLU A 205 7.04 27.47 -17.65
C GLU A 205 8.22 28.32 -17.18
N GLN A 206 8.94 27.84 -16.17
CA GLN A 206 10.15 28.48 -15.65
C GLN A 206 11.39 28.26 -16.53
N GLN A 207 11.26 27.55 -17.65
CA GLN A 207 12.38 27.18 -18.53
C GLN A 207 13.52 26.47 -17.79
N VAL A 208 13.19 25.75 -16.72
CA VAL A 208 14.15 24.85 -16.07
C VAL A 208 14.45 23.73 -17.07
N GLY A 209 15.74 23.43 -17.25
CA GLY A 209 16.23 22.42 -18.19
C GLY A 209 15.86 21.00 -17.76
N GLU A 210 16.80 20.07 -17.85
CA GLU A 210 16.58 18.71 -17.38
C GLU A 210 16.27 18.69 -15.87
N VAL A 211 15.22 17.97 -15.50
CA VAL A 211 14.76 17.86 -14.12
C VAL A 211 14.84 16.40 -13.67
N GLY A 212 15.71 16.15 -12.70
CA GLY A 212 15.89 14.86 -12.06
C GLY A 212 14.93 14.64 -10.89
N ILE A 213 14.56 13.37 -10.67
CA ILE A 213 13.84 12.90 -9.48
C ILE A 213 14.58 11.72 -8.85
N LEU A 214 14.73 11.75 -7.53
CA LEU A 214 15.41 10.70 -6.77
C LEU A 214 14.43 9.68 -6.21
N PHE A 215 14.69 8.41 -6.47
CA PHE A 215 13.99 7.24 -5.95
C PHE A 215 14.95 6.33 -5.16
N PRO A 216 14.69 6.04 -3.87
CA PRO A 216 15.39 4.99 -3.14
C PRO A 216 14.97 3.59 -3.62
N GLU A 217 15.93 2.71 -3.85
CA GLU A 217 15.72 1.33 -4.26
C GLU A 217 16.11 0.33 -3.14
N PRO A 218 15.36 -0.77 -2.95
CA PRO A 218 14.16 -1.13 -3.70
C PRO A 218 12.96 -0.24 -3.27
N GLY A 219 12.12 0.13 -4.23
CA GLY A 219 11.00 1.05 -4.07
C GLY A 219 9.73 0.60 -4.82
N PHE A 220 8.67 1.40 -4.71
CA PHE A 220 7.40 1.14 -5.38
C PHE A 220 7.43 1.75 -6.78
N GLY A 221 7.33 0.91 -7.82
CA GLY A 221 7.61 1.32 -9.20
C GLY A 221 6.54 2.17 -9.91
N VAL A 222 5.31 2.29 -9.37
CA VAL A 222 4.26 3.11 -10.00
C VAL A 222 4.66 4.60 -10.06
N PRO A 223 5.11 5.22 -8.95
CA PRO A 223 5.70 6.56 -8.95
C PRO A 223 6.83 6.77 -9.96
N GLU A 224 7.73 5.79 -10.14
CA GLU A 224 8.82 5.87 -11.14
C GLU A 224 8.27 5.96 -12.56
N TRP A 225 7.29 5.11 -12.89
CA TRP A 225 6.62 5.14 -14.19
C TRP A 225 5.86 6.46 -14.43
N GLN A 226 5.14 6.96 -13.42
CA GLN A 226 4.45 8.25 -13.48
C GLN A 226 5.44 9.39 -13.73
N ALA A 227 6.58 9.39 -13.04
CA ALA A 227 7.61 10.40 -13.22
C ALA A 227 8.25 10.33 -14.61
N GLN A 228 8.59 9.14 -15.09
CA GLN A 228 9.09 8.95 -16.45
C GLN A 228 8.10 9.47 -17.50
N SER A 229 6.81 9.21 -17.31
CA SER A 229 5.75 9.69 -18.22
C SER A 229 5.62 11.23 -18.25
N CYS A 230 6.10 11.90 -17.20
CA CYS A 230 6.13 13.37 -17.10
C CYS A 230 7.45 13.98 -17.63
N GLY A 231 8.38 13.16 -18.11
CA GLY A 231 9.65 13.59 -18.69
C GLY A 231 10.77 13.86 -17.67
N TYR A 232 10.64 13.35 -16.44
CA TYR A 232 11.71 13.45 -15.45
C TYR A 232 12.86 12.48 -15.77
N HIS A 233 14.10 12.92 -15.47
CA HIS A 233 15.25 12.03 -15.42
C HIS A 233 15.24 11.25 -14.09
N LEU A 234 15.21 9.91 -14.17
CA LEU A 234 15.14 9.06 -12.97
C LEU A 234 16.52 8.82 -12.38
N HIS A 235 16.69 9.21 -11.11
CA HIS A 235 17.86 8.88 -10.31
C HIS A 235 17.47 7.80 -9.31
N CYS A 236 17.87 6.57 -9.58
CA CYS A 236 17.65 5.45 -8.69
C CYS A 236 18.85 5.23 -7.77
N PHE A 237 18.63 5.21 -6.46
CA PHE A 237 19.70 5.02 -5.47
C PHE A 237 19.52 3.70 -4.69
N PRO A 238 20.46 2.75 -4.81
CA PRO A 238 20.38 1.49 -4.08
C PRO A 238 20.62 1.71 -2.58
N THR A 239 19.58 1.53 -1.78
CA THR A 239 19.66 1.49 -0.32
C THR A 239 20.05 0.09 0.16
N LEU A 240 20.79 0.05 1.27
CA LEU A 240 21.36 -1.19 1.81
C LEU A 240 20.61 -1.65 3.08
N GLU A 241 20.65 -2.95 3.33
CA GLU A 241 20.04 -3.58 4.52
C GLU A 241 20.62 -3.05 5.84
N GLU A 242 21.92 -2.77 5.89
CA GLU A 242 22.63 -2.17 7.03
C GLU A 242 22.08 -0.79 7.44
N HIS A 243 21.38 -0.12 6.53
CA HIS A 243 20.68 1.14 6.79
C HIS A 243 19.16 0.96 6.87
N HIS A 244 18.71 -0.28 7.00
CA HIS A 244 17.30 -0.67 6.96
C HIS A 244 16.60 -0.16 5.69
N PHE A 245 17.30 -0.15 4.57
CA PHE A 245 16.81 0.35 3.28
C PHE A 245 16.24 1.77 3.35
N LYS A 246 16.87 2.63 4.15
CA LYS A 246 16.55 4.05 4.28
C LYS A 246 17.66 4.87 3.66
N LEU A 247 17.25 5.96 3.02
CA LEU A 247 18.19 7.01 2.63
C LEU A 247 18.55 7.83 3.88
N ILE A 248 19.84 7.90 4.21
CA ILE A 248 20.33 8.71 5.34
C ILE A 248 20.83 10.09 4.85
N PRO A 249 20.91 11.11 5.72
CA PRO A 249 21.27 12.47 5.31
C PRO A 249 22.60 12.61 4.58
N THR A 250 23.65 11.90 5.03
CA THR A 250 24.97 11.97 4.39
C THR A 250 24.96 11.41 2.98
N GLN A 251 24.26 10.30 2.75
CA GLN A 251 24.07 9.73 1.41
C GLN A 251 23.29 10.70 0.51
N LEU A 252 22.24 11.34 1.03
CA LEU A 252 21.49 12.32 0.24
C LEU A 252 22.37 13.51 -0.18
N ASP A 253 23.23 14.01 0.71
CA ASP A 253 24.15 15.11 0.36
C ASP A 253 25.08 14.72 -0.80
N GLU A 254 25.67 13.52 -0.73
CA GLU A 254 26.56 12.98 -1.76
C GLU A 254 25.83 12.82 -3.11
N ILE A 255 24.61 12.28 -3.10
CA ILE A 255 23.79 12.10 -4.30
C ILE A 255 23.49 13.45 -4.95
N LEU A 256 23.07 14.44 -4.16
CA LEU A 256 22.71 15.76 -4.68
C LEU A 256 23.93 16.53 -5.22
N GLN A 257 25.13 16.27 -4.70
CA GLN A 257 26.37 16.81 -5.27
C GLN A 257 26.73 16.16 -6.62
N GLN A 258 26.44 14.87 -6.78
CA GLN A 258 26.75 14.11 -8.01
C GLN A 258 25.71 14.34 -9.12
N ALA A 259 24.46 14.60 -8.75
CA ALA A 259 23.33 14.78 -9.65
C ALA A 259 22.64 16.14 -9.41
N PRO A 260 23.24 17.25 -9.88
CA PRO A 260 22.75 18.60 -9.64
C PRO A 260 21.48 18.95 -10.41
N ASP A 261 20.97 18.06 -11.26
CA ASP A 261 19.68 18.15 -11.95
C ASP A 261 18.51 17.69 -11.07
N ILE A 262 18.77 16.98 -9.96
CA ILE A 262 17.70 16.54 -9.03
C ILE A 262 16.96 17.75 -8.46
N ARG A 263 15.64 17.79 -8.66
CA ARG A 263 14.71 18.79 -8.10
C ARG A 263 13.60 18.16 -7.27
N LEU A 264 13.40 16.85 -7.37
CA LEU A 264 12.39 16.13 -6.62
C LEU A 264 13.01 14.94 -5.91
N ILE A 265 12.49 14.66 -4.72
CA ILE A 265 12.83 13.45 -3.97
C ILE A 265 11.52 12.75 -3.63
N TYR A 266 11.37 11.50 -4.06
CA TYR A 266 10.27 10.64 -3.68
C TYR A 266 10.65 9.82 -2.44
N LEU A 267 9.84 9.92 -1.39
CA LEU A 267 10.10 9.21 -0.13
C LEU A 267 8.84 8.63 0.47
N THR A 268 9.01 7.43 0.99
CA THR A 268 8.01 6.69 1.74
C THR A 268 8.46 6.60 3.20
N VAL A 269 7.61 7.02 4.14
CA VAL A 269 7.93 6.93 5.58
C VAL A 269 8.03 5.47 6.01
N THR A 270 7.12 4.64 5.51
CA THR A 270 7.18 3.18 5.57
C THR A 270 7.39 2.71 4.15
N ASN A 271 8.57 2.16 3.87
CA ASN A 271 8.94 1.82 2.50
C ASN A 271 8.15 0.61 2.00
N ASN A 272 7.78 0.62 0.72
CA ASN A 272 7.32 -0.54 -0.03
C ASN A 272 8.31 -0.75 -1.19
N PRO A 273 8.91 -1.93 -1.36
CA PRO A 273 8.62 -3.17 -0.66
C PRO A 273 9.26 -3.20 0.73
N THR A 274 10.14 -2.27 1.07
CA THR A 274 10.77 -1.99 2.37
C THR A 274 10.26 -2.73 3.61
N THR A 275 9.05 -2.34 3.97
CA THR A 275 8.38 -2.44 5.27
C THR A 275 9.13 -1.78 6.42
N PHE A 276 10.42 -1.45 6.25
CA PHE A 276 11.15 -0.62 7.17
C PHE A 276 10.60 0.80 7.16
N ALA A 277 10.33 1.31 8.35
CA ALA A 277 9.81 2.65 8.56
C ALA A 277 10.83 3.53 9.25
N TYR A 278 10.92 4.82 8.88
CA TYR A 278 11.69 5.79 9.63
C TYR A 278 11.16 5.86 11.07
N THR A 279 12.06 5.78 12.06
CA THR A 279 11.69 6.12 13.44
C THR A 279 11.42 7.63 13.51
N PRO A 280 10.61 8.11 14.47
CA PRO A 280 10.37 9.55 14.62
C PRO A 280 11.65 10.38 14.70
N LYS A 281 12.70 9.86 15.36
CA LYS A 281 14.01 10.51 15.44
C LYS A 281 14.72 10.58 14.09
N SER A 282 14.79 9.46 13.37
CA SER A 282 15.42 9.41 12.05
C SER A 282 14.66 10.23 11.00
N TYR A 283 13.33 10.24 11.08
CA TYR A 283 12.47 11.06 10.23
C TYR A 283 12.73 12.55 10.47
N ARG A 284 12.73 13.01 11.73
CA ARG A 284 13.01 14.42 12.06
C ARG A 284 14.40 14.89 11.62
N ALA A 285 15.42 14.04 11.78
CA ALA A 285 16.76 14.35 11.31
C ALA A 285 16.80 14.52 9.79
N TYR A 286 16.11 13.64 9.08
CA TYR A 286 16.02 13.65 7.63
C TYR A 286 15.18 14.83 7.10
N THR A 287 14.02 15.12 7.70
CA THR A 287 13.18 16.27 7.31
C THR A 287 13.88 17.60 7.57
N THR A 288 14.58 17.72 8.71
CA THR A 288 15.42 18.90 9.00
C THR A 288 16.47 19.08 7.90
N PHE A 289 17.11 18.00 7.47
CA PHE A 289 18.09 18.02 6.40
C PHE A 289 17.46 18.41 5.04
N CYS A 290 16.28 17.88 4.72
CA CYS A 290 15.53 18.27 3.51
C CYS A 290 15.13 19.75 3.52
N VAL A 291 14.76 20.33 4.68
CA VAL A 291 14.47 21.77 4.81
C VAL A 291 15.74 22.60 4.56
N VAL A 292 16.89 22.16 5.06
CA VAL A 292 18.19 22.80 4.79
C VAL A 292 18.53 22.74 3.30
N ILE A 293 18.18 21.65 2.61
CA ILE A 293 18.38 21.54 1.16
C ILE A 293 17.35 22.39 0.37
N ALA A 294 16.08 22.37 0.76
CA ALA A 294 15.02 23.16 0.12
C ALA A 294 15.28 24.67 0.21
N SER A 295 15.84 25.13 1.34
CA SER A 295 16.27 26.53 1.53
C SER A 295 17.48 26.94 0.68
N ARG A 296 18.16 25.99 0.03
CA ARG A 296 19.15 26.26 -1.03
C ARG A 296 18.52 26.43 -2.42
N GLY A 297 17.19 26.41 -2.51
CA GLY A 297 16.40 26.99 -3.60
C GLY A 297 15.87 26.04 -4.67
N VAL A 298 15.93 24.71 -4.46
CA VAL A 298 15.95 23.80 -5.62
C VAL A 298 15.16 22.48 -5.46
N ILE A 299 14.60 22.13 -4.30
CA ILE A 299 14.00 20.79 -4.10
C ILE A 299 12.57 20.82 -3.54
N SER A 300 11.66 20.11 -4.22
CA SER A 300 10.32 19.75 -3.73
C SER A 300 10.30 18.30 -3.23
N CYS A 301 9.84 18.08 -2.01
CA CYS A 301 9.74 16.73 -1.43
C CYS A 301 8.30 16.19 -1.55
N CYS A 302 8.13 15.00 -2.13
CA CYS A 302 6.85 14.29 -2.11
C CYS A 302 6.89 13.22 -1.01
N TRP A 303 6.05 13.40 0.02
CA TRP A 303 5.97 12.47 1.14
C TRP A 303 4.74 11.59 1.01
N LEU A 304 4.94 10.28 0.95
CA LEU A 304 3.85 9.33 1.20
C LEU A 304 3.88 8.91 2.67
N ILE A 305 2.90 9.38 3.45
CA ILE A 305 2.65 8.92 4.81
C ILE A 305 1.50 7.90 4.71
N TRP A 306 1.81 6.63 4.93
CA TRP A 306 0.80 5.58 4.99
C TRP A 306 0.65 5.09 6.43
N PRO A 307 -0.51 5.28 7.09
CA PRO A 307 -0.80 4.62 8.36
C PRO A 307 -1.48 3.27 8.08
N ILE A 308 -0.72 2.18 8.01
CA ILE A 308 -1.32 0.82 7.91
C ILE A 308 -2.08 0.50 9.23
N SER A 309 -1.70 1.15 10.33
CA SER A 309 -2.21 0.87 11.67
C SER A 309 -3.54 1.53 12.04
N ALA A 310 -4.20 2.27 11.14
CA ALA A 310 -5.41 3.04 11.48
C ALA A 310 -6.74 2.39 11.01
N LEU A 311 -6.70 1.28 10.27
CA LEU A 311 -7.89 0.65 9.67
C LEU A 311 -8.33 -0.65 10.35
N ALA A 312 -7.55 -1.19 11.29
CA ALA A 312 -7.90 -2.42 12.01
C ALA A 312 -8.35 -2.08 13.44
N ASN A 313 -9.67 -2.11 13.66
CA ASN A 313 -10.38 -2.17 14.94
C ASN A 313 -9.74 -1.41 16.14
N PRO A 314 -10.33 -0.28 16.60
CA PRO A 314 -9.76 0.55 17.68
C PRO A 314 -9.63 -0.16 19.03
N THR A 315 -10.18 -1.38 19.18
CA THR A 315 -9.99 -2.20 20.37
C THR A 315 -8.65 -2.95 20.40
N LYS A 316 -7.93 -3.07 19.27
CA LYS A 316 -6.65 -3.79 19.17
C LYS A 316 -5.48 -2.96 18.64
N THR A 317 -5.72 -1.82 17.99
CA THR A 317 -4.66 -0.87 17.60
C THR A 317 -4.94 0.51 18.20
N GLY A 318 -3.93 1.08 18.86
CA GLY A 318 -4.09 2.26 19.72
C GLY A 318 -4.67 3.48 19.00
N ARG A 319 -5.79 3.98 19.53
CA ARG A 319 -6.22 5.40 19.64
C ARG A 319 -5.87 6.37 18.49
N ALA A 320 -6.16 6.04 17.24
CA ALA A 320 -6.08 7.04 16.15
C ALA A 320 -7.43 7.69 15.81
N TRP A 321 -8.55 6.94 15.89
CA TRP A 321 -9.87 7.43 15.47
C TRP A 321 -10.82 7.88 16.60
N GLN A 322 -10.46 7.67 17.87
CA GLN A 322 -11.28 8.14 19.00
C GLN A 322 -11.31 9.68 19.14
N HIS A 323 -10.59 10.42 18.29
CA HIS A 323 -10.44 11.87 18.38
C HIS A 323 -10.89 12.63 17.13
N PHE A 324 -11.48 11.96 16.12
CA PHE A 324 -12.21 12.68 15.07
C PHE A 324 -13.53 13.17 15.64
N HIS A 325 -13.49 14.33 16.30
CA HIS A 325 -14.66 15.11 16.64
C HIS A 325 -14.74 16.27 15.65
N PRO A 326 -15.67 16.25 14.67
CA PRO A 326 -15.91 17.45 13.88
C PRO A 326 -16.18 18.61 14.83
N PRO A 327 -15.62 19.81 14.58
CA PRO A 327 -15.90 20.96 15.42
C PRO A 327 -17.42 21.18 15.47
N MET A 328 -17.99 21.16 16.68
CA MET A 328 -19.40 21.45 16.90
C MET A 328 -19.69 22.85 16.33
N PRO A 329 -20.78 23.02 15.56
CA PRO A 329 -21.07 24.29 14.91
C PRO A 329 -21.20 25.41 15.96
N THR A 330 -20.24 26.32 15.99
CA THR A 330 -20.42 27.60 16.65
C THR A 330 -21.32 28.43 15.75
N ASN A 331 -22.56 28.65 16.20
CA ASN A 331 -23.51 29.55 15.57
C ASN A 331 -22.91 30.95 15.42
N THR A 332 -22.22 31.17 14.30
CA THR A 332 -21.74 32.48 13.89
C THR A 332 -22.26 32.70 12.49
N PRO A 333 -23.25 33.58 12.29
CA PRO A 333 -23.74 33.88 10.96
C PRO A 333 -22.66 34.66 10.22
N PHE A 334 -22.09 34.06 9.17
CA PHE A 334 -21.27 34.79 8.21
C PHE A 334 -22.21 35.54 7.25
N LEU A 335 -22.10 36.87 7.29
CA LEU A 335 -22.59 37.80 6.26
C LEU A 335 -21.67 37.79 5.04
#